data_AF-A0A7W8QFC1-F1
#
_entry.id   AF-A0A7W8QFC1-F1
#
_cell.length_a   1.000
_cell.length_b   1.000
_cell.length_c   1.000
_cell.angle_alpha   90.00
_cell.angle_beta   90.00
_cell.angle_gamma   90.00
#
_symmetry.space_group_name_H-M   'P 1'
#
loop_
_entity.id
_entity.type
_entity.pdbx_description
1 polymer ?
#
loop_
_entity_poly.entity_id
_entity_poly.type
_entity_poly.pdbx_seq_one_letter_code
_entity_poly.pdbx_strand_id
1 'polypeptide(L)'
;MTLTRMVGALMLLGGVLSCAAHAQPVARSPKAASAASNGVVADTRRRSPDAPFSFRGVALGITIDEFRAGSTVRATPVGSVPICETDVQAGALGMRLKSHDSLSVACRWAHRDDGRWAVSQAVVDGAPALEHVMRFTRIDGQGALRLYEMSFLIDELTAEDLRDALEDRYGPPRHATRNAAAPGAMPMYVWENAVSSITLCFLPGSRNGTLTYLLKGSDAWMKAVVRQWQASGTGAG
;
A
#
# COMPACT_ATOMS: atom_id res chain seq x y z
N MET A 1 -28.03 -32.03 -46.35
CA MET A 1 -28.00 -33.51 -46.29
C MET A 1 -27.14 -33.88 -45.08
N THR A 2 -27.66 -34.41 -43.97
CA THR A 2 -28.23 -35.78 -43.73
C THR A 2 -27.17 -36.87 -43.91
N LEU A 3 -26.95 -37.82 -42.99
CA LEU A 3 -27.69 -38.31 -41.79
C LEU A 3 -26.61 -38.85 -40.76
N THR A 4 -26.79 -39.34 -39.52
CA THR A 4 -27.93 -39.89 -38.74
C THR A 4 -27.73 -39.62 -37.21
N ARG A 5 -27.87 -40.62 -36.32
CA ARG A 5 -27.74 -40.63 -34.85
C ARG A 5 -27.48 -42.08 -34.36
N MET A 6 -26.79 -42.26 -33.23
CA MET A 6 -27.07 -43.19 -32.11
C MET A 6 -26.29 -42.63 -30.89
N VAL A 7 -26.75 -42.48 -29.64
CA VAL A 7 -27.74 -43.16 -28.78
C VAL A 7 -27.28 -44.54 -28.28
N GLY A 8 -26.95 -44.60 -26.99
CA GLY A 8 -26.66 -45.83 -26.24
C GLY A 8 -26.52 -45.49 -24.75
N ALA A 9 -27.42 -46.01 -23.91
CA ALA A 9 -27.40 -45.80 -22.46
C ALA A 9 -27.58 -47.15 -21.76
N LEU A 10 -26.91 -47.35 -20.63
CA LEU A 10 -27.12 -48.53 -19.78
C LEU A 10 -26.97 -48.16 -18.30
N MET A 11 -28.08 -48.27 -17.57
CA MET A 11 -28.10 -48.38 -16.11
C MET A 11 -27.89 -49.84 -15.72
N LEU A 12 -27.30 -50.10 -14.55
CA LEU A 12 -27.55 -51.32 -13.78
C LEU A 12 -27.30 -51.08 -12.28
N LEU A 13 -28.09 -51.74 -11.43
CA LEU A 13 -28.10 -51.57 -9.98
C LEU A 13 -27.43 -52.77 -9.28
N GLY A 14 -26.95 -52.55 -8.04
CA GLY A 14 -26.53 -53.60 -7.10
C GLY A 14 -25.28 -53.21 -6.32
N GLY A 15 -25.20 -53.37 -4.99
CA GLY A 15 -26.24 -53.81 -4.05
C GLY A 15 -25.82 -53.51 -2.60
N VAL A 16 -26.75 -53.60 -1.64
CA VAL A 16 -26.47 -53.32 -0.22
C VAL A 16 -25.93 -54.57 0.48
N LEU A 17 -24.82 -54.42 1.20
CA LEU A 17 -24.33 -55.41 2.17
C LEU A 17 -23.64 -54.70 3.34
N SER A 18 -24.25 -54.74 4.52
CA SER A 18 -23.67 -54.21 5.76
C SER A 18 -22.96 -55.32 6.52
N CYS A 19 -21.67 -55.15 6.82
CA CYS A 19 -20.95 -55.93 7.81
C CYS A 19 -20.35 -54.99 8.85
N ALA A 20 -20.96 -54.94 10.04
CA ALA A 20 -20.38 -54.24 11.18
C ALA A 20 -19.34 -55.14 11.86
N ALA A 21 -18.06 -54.72 11.88
CA ALA A 21 -17.00 -55.38 12.61
C ALA A 21 -16.29 -54.36 13.51
N HIS A 22 -16.45 -54.49 14.82
CA HIS A 22 -15.78 -53.64 15.80
C HIS A 22 -14.38 -54.19 16.10
N ALA A 23 -13.33 -53.43 15.76
CA ALA A 23 -11.96 -53.74 16.15
C ALA A 23 -11.14 -52.46 16.37
N GLN A 24 -10.90 -52.13 17.63
CA GLN A 24 -9.83 -51.24 18.10
C GLN A 24 -8.90 -52.05 19.02
N PRO A 25 -7.65 -51.61 19.30
CA PRO A 25 -6.88 -50.54 18.67
C PRO A 25 -5.53 -51.02 18.10
N VAL A 26 -4.95 -50.27 17.15
CA VAL A 26 -3.49 -50.33 16.87
C VAL A 26 -2.96 -48.91 16.78
N ALA A 27 -2.02 -48.57 17.66
CA ALA A 27 -1.39 -47.26 17.68
C ALA A 27 -0.38 -47.12 16.53
N ARG A 28 -0.67 -46.23 15.57
CA ARG A 28 0.31 -45.64 14.65
C ARG A 28 0.07 -44.14 14.54
N SER A 29 1.13 -43.35 14.70
CA SER A 29 1.07 -41.89 14.67
C SER A 29 1.47 -41.35 13.30
N PRO A 30 0.60 -40.60 12.59
CA PRO A 30 0.96 -39.83 11.42
C PRO A 30 1.04 -38.33 11.72
N LYS A 31 2.27 -37.83 11.66
CA LYS A 31 2.70 -36.45 11.38
C LYS A 31 1.61 -35.49 10.84
N ALA A 32 1.32 -34.45 11.63
CA ALA A 32 0.85 -33.10 11.25
C ALA A 32 -0.19 -32.94 10.11
N ALA A 33 -1.42 -32.57 10.49
CA ALA A 33 -2.38 -31.89 9.62
C ALA A 33 -2.68 -30.48 10.17
N SER A 34 -2.79 -29.48 9.29
CA SER A 34 -3.02 -28.09 9.69
C SER A 34 -4.48 -27.83 10.03
N ALA A 35 -4.74 -27.37 11.26
CA ALA A 35 -6.04 -26.82 11.67
C ALA A 35 -5.99 -25.28 11.65
N ALA A 36 -5.86 -24.69 10.45
CA ALA A 36 -6.01 -23.25 10.27
C ALA A 36 -7.46 -22.86 10.59
N SER A 37 -7.68 -22.04 11.63
CA SER A 37 -9.03 -21.64 12.05
C SER A 37 -9.05 -20.24 12.69
N ASN A 38 -9.62 -19.29 11.95
CA ASN A 38 -10.27 -18.07 12.45
C ASN A 38 -9.45 -17.11 13.32
N GLY A 39 -8.30 -16.64 12.82
CA GLY A 39 -7.53 -15.53 13.43
C GLY A 39 -7.74 -14.13 12.80
N VAL A 40 -8.45 -14.02 11.67
CA VAL A 40 -8.34 -12.85 10.75
C VAL A 40 -9.32 -11.70 11.08
N VAL A 41 -10.32 -11.91 11.94
CA VAL A 41 -11.41 -10.94 12.20
C VAL A 41 -11.17 -10.08 13.47
N ALA A 42 -10.10 -10.34 14.23
CA ALA A 42 -9.89 -9.74 15.56
C ALA A 42 -8.88 -8.56 15.62
N ASP A 43 -8.08 -8.32 14.57
CA ASP A 43 -6.95 -7.38 14.61
C ASP A 43 -7.35 -5.89 14.49
N THR A 44 -8.56 -5.59 14.01
CA THR A 44 -9.05 -4.21 13.83
C THR A 44 -9.34 -3.47 15.13
N ARG A 45 -9.54 -4.17 16.27
CA ARG A 45 -10.11 -3.56 17.50
C ARG A 45 -9.09 -3.17 18.57
N ARG A 46 -7.79 -3.34 18.36
CA ARG A 46 -6.76 -3.02 19.38
C ARG A 46 -5.42 -2.50 18.84
N ARG A 47 -5.42 -1.84 17.69
CA ARG A 47 -4.27 -1.04 17.24
C ARG A 47 -3.99 0.08 18.26
N SER A 48 -2.73 0.25 18.66
CA SER A 48 -2.34 1.35 19.56
C SER A 48 -2.66 2.71 18.89
N PRO A 49 -3.21 3.71 19.62
CA PRO A 49 -3.43 5.05 19.08
C PRO A 49 -2.20 5.67 18.43
N ASP A 50 -1.01 5.33 18.94
CA ASP A 50 0.28 5.88 18.52
C ASP A 50 0.98 5.07 17.40
N ALA A 51 0.33 4.02 16.86
CA ALA A 51 0.88 3.27 15.74
C ALA A 51 0.71 4.04 14.41
N PRO A 52 1.74 4.16 13.55
CA PRO A 52 1.59 4.82 12.26
C PRO A 52 0.52 4.18 11.36
N PHE A 53 -0.16 5.00 10.54
CA PHE A 53 -1.09 4.50 9.53
C PHE A 53 -0.38 3.60 8.49
N SER A 54 -1.14 2.65 7.95
CA SER A 54 -0.63 1.56 7.11
C SER A 54 -1.50 1.35 5.86
N PHE A 55 -0.92 1.45 4.66
CA PHE A 55 -1.61 1.27 3.39
C PHE A 55 -1.49 -0.18 2.89
N ARG A 56 -2.59 -0.93 2.87
CA ARG A 56 -2.73 -2.33 2.37
C ARG A 56 -1.62 -3.34 2.76
N GLY A 57 -0.90 -3.06 3.85
CA GLY A 57 0.18 -3.88 4.43
C GLY A 57 1.55 -3.20 4.45
N VAL A 58 1.74 -2.10 3.70
CA VAL A 58 2.91 -1.22 3.84
C VAL A 58 2.70 -0.33 5.06
N ALA A 59 3.65 -0.32 5.99
CA ALA A 59 3.64 0.56 7.15
C ALA A 59 4.63 1.73 6.97
N LEU A 60 4.28 2.91 7.45
CA LEU A 60 5.24 4.00 7.60
C LEU A 60 6.35 3.61 8.60
N GLY A 61 7.58 4.07 8.36
CA GLY A 61 8.75 3.82 9.21
C GLY A 61 9.59 2.59 8.84
N ILE A 62 9.11 1.71 7.96
CA ILE A 62 9.90 0.56 7.46
C ILE A 62 11.16 1.02 6.72
N THR A 63 12.23 0.22 6.74
CA THR A 63 13.43 0.52 5.95
C THR A 63 13.20 0.30 4.46
N ILE A 64 14.05 0.92 3.63
CA ILE A 64 14.06 0.71 2.18
C ILE A 64 14.32 -0.76 1.80
N ASP A 65 15.06 -1.50 2.62
CA ASP A 65 15.40 -2.90 2.36
C ASP A 65 14.29 -3.86 2.83
N GLU A 66 13.58 -3.54 3.91
CA GLU A 66 12.27 -4.17 4.24
C GLU A 66 11.27 -3.97 3.09
N PHE A 67 11.18 -2.75 2.54
CA PHE A 67 10.31 -2.44 1.41
C PHE A 67 10.71 -3.18 0.11
N ARG A 68 12.01 -3.36 -0.14
CA ARG A 68 12.54 -4.16 -1.26
C ARG A 68 12.26 -5.66 -1.09
N ALA A 69 12.36 -6.18 0.14
CA ALA A 69 12.02 -7.56 0.46
C ALA A 69 10.50 -7.83 0.45
N GLY A 70 9.68 -6.79 0.63
CA GLY A 70 8.21 -6.83 0.70
C GLY A 70 7.47 -7.13 -0.61
N SER A 71 7.96 -8.05 -1.44
CA SER A 71 7.35 -8.45 -2.72
C SER A 71 5.99 -9.16 -2.61
N THR A 72 5.44 -9.27 -1.40
CA THR A 72 4.20 -10.00 -1.04
C THR A 72 3.09 -9.11 -0.47
N VAL A 73 3.29 -7.79 -0.41
CA VAL A 73 2.27 -6.85 0.10
C VAL A 73 1.16 -6.64 -0.93
N ARG A 74 -0.11 -6.60 -0.49
CA ARG A 74 -1.31 -6.51 -1.35
C ARG A 74 -1.45 -5.23 -2.19
N ALA A 75 -0.53 -4.27 -2.03
CA ALA A 75 -0.44 -3.06 -2.83
C ALA A 75 0.44 -3.23 -4.09
N THR A 76 1.37 -4.18 -4.05
CA THR A 76 2.35 -4.44 -5.12
C THR A 76 1.69 -5.26 -6.24
N PRO A 77 1.63 -4.79 -7.48
CA PRO A 77 1.11 -5.59 -8.59
C PRO A 77 2.04 -6.77 -8.90
N VAL A 78 1.48 -7.94 -9.22
CA VAL A 78 2.23 -9.18 -9.45
C VAL A 78 3.32 -8.98 -10.50
N GLY A 79 4.54 -9.45 -10.22
CA GLY A 79 5.70 -9.28 -11.11
C GLY A 79 6.41 -7.92 -11.03
N SER A 80 5.90 -6.97 -10.23
CA SER A 80 6.54 -5.67 -10.03
C SER A 80 7.67 -5.72 -9.00
N VAL A 81 8.70 -4.92 -9.22
CA VAL A 81 9.79 -4.64 -8.27
C VAL A 81 9.86 -3.13 -7.96
N PRO A 82 10.36 -2.73 -6.78
CA PRO A 82 10.55 -1.31 -6.48
C PRO A 82 11.82 -0.77 -7.14
N ILE A 83 11.63 0.20 -8.03
CA ILE A 83 12.70 1.01 -8.64
C ILE A 83 12.79 2.33 -7.87
N CYS A 84 13.98 2.68 -7.39
CA CYS A 84 14.21 3.85 -6.55
C CYS A 84 15.26 4.79 -7.15
N GLU A 85 14.97 6.08 -7.14
CA GLU A 85 15.84 7.16 -7.61
C GLU A 85 15.94 8.25 -6.53
N THR A 86 16.90 9.17 -6.63
CA THR A 86 16.99 10.29 -5.68
C THR A 86 15.75 11.17 -5.80
N ASP A 87 15.10 11.49 -4.68
CA ASP A 87 13.85 12.25 -4.69
C ASP A 87 14.09 13.71 -5.15
N VAL A 88 13.06 14.34 -5.73
CA VAL A 88 13.12 15.71 -6.24
C VAL A 88 13.57 16.70 -5.17
N GLN A 89 13.21 16.50 -3.89
CA GLN A 89 13.72 17.34 -2.80
C GLN A 89 15.24 17.23 -2.68
N ALA A 90 15.79 16.02 -2.65
CA ALA A 90 17.24 15.81 -2.57
C ALA A 90 17.97 16.28 -3.84
N GLY A 91 17.35 16.15 -5.02
CA GLY A 91 17.87 16.73 -6.27
C GLY A 91 17.94 18.26 -6.23
N ALA A 92 16.94 18.93 -5.63
CA ALA A 92 16.94 20.38 -5.41
C ALA A 92 18.01 20.83 -4.40
N LEU A 93 18.43 19.96 -3.47
CA LEU A 93 19.59 20.17 -2.58
C LEU A 93 20.94 19.88 -3.26
N GLY A 94 21.00 19.80 -4.59
CA GLY A 94 22.21 19.54 -5.36
C GLY A 94 22.82 18.13 -5.16
N MET A 95 22.09 17.22 -4.49
CA MET A 95 22.62 15.88 -4.21
C MET A 95 22.71 15.05 -5.49
N ARG A 96 23.78 14.26 -5.64
CA ARG A 96 23.95 13.40 -6.81
C ARG A 96 22.84 12.36 -6.90
N LEU A 97 22.08 12.44 -7.99
CA LEU A 97 21.16 11.41 -8.45
C LEU A 97 21.85 10.04 -8.37
N LYS A 98 21.24 9.11 -7.62
CA LYS A 98 21.64 7.72 -7.43
C LYS A 98 22.93 7.50 -6.61
N SER A 99 23.36 8.45 -5.77
CA SER A 99 24.37 8.16 -4.74
C SER A 99 23.76 7.52 -3.47
N HIS A 100 24.53 6.65 -2.82
CA HIS A 100 24.25 6.09 -1.50
C HIS A 100 24.08 7.16 -0.39
N ASP A 101 24.69 8.33 -0.57
CA ASP A 101 24.62 9.48 0.35
C ASP A 101 23.29 10.24 0.25
N SER A 102 22.41 9.92 -0.72
CA SER A 102 21.14 10.63 -0.91
C SER A 102 20.36 10.70 0.40
N LEU A 103 19.98 11.92 0.80
CA LEU A 103 19.21 12.19 2.01
C LEU A 103 17.79 11.61 1.92
N SER A 104 17.20 11.72 0.73
CA SER A 104 15.86 11.25 0.38
C SER A 104 15.88 10.54 -0.96
N VAL A 105 15.11 9.46 -1.08
CA VAL A 105 14.89 8.71 -2.33
C VAL A 105 13.42 8.43 -2.55
N ALA A 106 12.99 8.47 -3.81
CA ALA A 106 11.65 8.17 -4.25
C ALA A 106 11.64 6.82 -4.96
N CYS A 107 10.80 5.89 -4.48
CA CYS A 107 10.58 4.60 -5.10
C CYS A 107 9.21 4.55 -5.79
N ARG A 108 9.16 3.89 -6.95
CA ARG A 108 7.92 3.48 -7.64
C ARG A 108 7.99 1.97 -7.90
N TRP A 109 6.84 1.31 -8.03
CA TRP A 109 6.80 -0.05 -8.54
C TRP A 109 6.86 -0.04 -10.06
N ALA A 110 7.65 -0.95 -10.64
CA ALA A 110 7.74 -1.17 -12.08
C ALA A 110 7.95 -2.66 -12.37
N HIS A 111 7.45 -3.11 -13.52
CA HIS A 111 7.73 -4.44 -14.05
C HIS A 111 8.60 -4.30 -15.31
N ARG A 112 9.15 -5.43 -15.77
CA ARG A 112 9.98 -5.47 -16.97
C ARG A 112 9.17 -6.07 -18.12
N ASP A 113 8.97 -5.28 -19.17
CA ASP A 113 8.16 -5.62 -20.34
C ASP A 113 8.98 -5.41 -21.62
N ASP A 114 9.02 -6.42 -22.50
CA ASP A 114 9.91 -6.50 -23.68
C ASP A 114 11.33 -5.95 -23.44
N GLY A 115 11.92 -6.34 -22.30
CA GLY A 115 13.26 -5.93 -21.87
C GLY A 115 13.37 -4.49 -21.32
N ARG A 116 12.36 -3.65 -21.49
CA ARG A 116 12.24 -2.26 -20.97
C ARG A 116 11.59 -2.24 -19.58
N TRP A 117 11.66 -1.09 -18.90
CA TRP A 117 10.94 -0.86 -17.63
C TRP A 117 9.61 -0.16 -17.88
N ALA A 118 8.52 -0.69 -17.34
CA ALA A 118 7.18 -0.11 -17.36
C ALA A 118 6.71 0.16 -15.93
N VAL A 119 6.20 1.37 -15.65
CA VAL A 119 5.68 1.73 -14.32
C VAL A 119 4.44 0.89 -14.02
N SER A 120 4.42 0.23 -12.86
CA SER A 120 3.30 -0.58 -12.41
C SER A 120 2.37 0.23 -11.54
N GLN A 121 1.13 0.37 -11.95
CA GLN A 121 0.10 1.11 -11.21
C GLN A 121 -0.19 0.42 -9.87
N ALA A 122 0.06 1.10 -8.74
CA ALA A 122 -0.25 0.57 -7.41
C ALA A 122 -1.74 0.23 -7.27
N VAL A 123 -2.07 -0.88 -6.62
CA VAL A 123 -3.49 -1.26 -6.42
C VAL A 123 -4.07 -0.48 -5.25
N VAL A 124 -4.84 0.56 -5.56
CA VAL A 124 -5.52 1.44 -4.59
C VAL A 124 -7.02 1.15 -4.62
N ASP A 125 -7.52 0.76 -3.46
CA ASP A 125 -8.73 -0.01 -3.17
C ASP A 125 -9.18 -1.18 -4.08
N GLY A 126 -8.51 -1.43 -5.19
CA GLY A 126 -8.84 -2.48 -6.16
C GLY A 126 -8.67 -1.99 -7.59
N ALA A 127 -8.75 -0.67 -7.78
CA ALA A 127 -8.37 0.02 -9.00
C ALA A 127 -6.84 0.22 -9.11
N PRO A 128 -6.31 0.40 -10.32
CA PRO A 128 -4.93 0.83 -10.54
C PRO A 128 -4.79 2.35 -10.34
N ALA A 129 -3.86 2.77 -9.48
CA ALA A 129 -3.51 4.18 -9.32
C ALA A 129 -2.92 4.77 -10.61
N LEU A 130 -3.33 5.99 -10.95
CA LEU A 130 -2.82 6.74 -12.10
C LEU A 130 -1.33 7.07 -11.94
N GLU A 131 -0.92 7.46 -10.73
CA GLU A 131 0.47 7.59 -10.32
C GLU A 131 0.65 7.18 -8.85
N HIS A 132 1.88 6.84 -8.46
CA HIS A 132 2.26 6.61 -7.06
C HIS A 132 3.73 6.93 -6.81
N VAL A 133 4.07 7.22 -5.55
CA VAL A 133 5.44 7.41 -5.08
C VAL A 133 5.57 7.09 -3.59
N MET A 134 6.63 6.37 -3.24
CA MET A 134 6.99 6.00 -1.87
C MET A 134 8.30 6.70 -1.52
N ARG A 135 8.28 7.68 -0.61
CA ARG A 135 9.47 8.48 -0.26
C ARG A 135 10.12 7.98 1.01
N PHE A 136 11.43 7.77 0.94
CA PHE A 136 12.26 7.31 2.04
C PHE A 136 13.26 8.40 2.41
N THR A 137 13.49 8.61 3.71
CA THR A 137 14.48 9.58 4.21
C THR A 137 15.37 8.96 5.27
N ARG A 138 16.63 9.40 5.33
CA ARG A 138 17.60 8.99 6.35
C ARG A 138 17.61 10.04 7.45
N ILE A 139 16.78 9.84 8.48
CA ILE A 139 16.82 10.66 9.69
C ILE A 139 18.23 10.56 10.32
N ASP A 140 18.72 11.68 10.85
CA ASP A 140 20.00 11.72 11.56
C ASP A 140 20.07 10.67 12.70
N GLY A 141 21.27 10.15 12.94
CA GLY A 141 21.53 9.05 13.87
C GLY A 141 20.99 7.67 13.47
N GLN A 142 20.10 7.55 12.48
CA GLN A 142 19.47 6.25 12.14
C GLN A 142 20.13 5.48 11.00
N GLY A 143 20.94 6.12 10.15
CA GLY A 143 21.76 5.51 9.08
C GLY A 143 21.00 4.91 7.88
N ALA A 144 19.85 4.27 8.11
CA ALA A 144 18.99 3.68 7.09
C ALA A 144 17.97 4.69 6.53
N LEU A 145 17.62 4.52 5.25
CA LEU A 145 16.50 5.20 4.60
C LEU A 145 15.18 4.56 5.05
N ARG A 146 14.24 5.33 5.62
CA ARG A 146 12.94 4.88 6.11
C ARG A 146 11.77 5.55 5.40
N LEU A 147 10.73 4.77 5.11
CA LEU A 147 9.50 5.21 4.44
C LEU A 147 8.77 6.24 5.30
N TYR A 148 8.63 7.47 4.80
CA TYR A 148 7.93 8.54 5.52
C TYR A 148 6.71 9.09 4.79
N GLU A 149 6.60 8.88 3.47
CA GLU A 149 5.45 9.28 2.67
C GLU A 149 5.08 8.18 1.68
N MET A 150 3.78 7.90 1.55
CA MET A 150 3.22 7.15 0.42
C MET A 150 2.13 8.02 -0.21
N SER A 151 2.33 8.47 -1.44
CA SER A 151 1.38 9.30 -2.17
C SER A 151 0.90 8.61 -3.44
N PHE A 152 -0.41 8.67 -3.69
CA PHE A 152 -1.09 8.04 -4.82
C PHE A 152 -2.02 9.06 -5.50
N LEU A 153 -2.08 9.02 -6.83
CA LEU A 153 -3.10 9.68 -7.64
C LEU A 153 -4.08 8.61 -8.13
N ILE A 154 -5.37 8.82 -7.90
CA ILE A 154 -6.47 7.90 -8.22
C ILE A 154 -7.58 8.65 -8.94
N ASP A 155 -8.45 7.91 -9.61
CA ASP A 155 -9.69 8.45 -10.19
C ASP A 155 -10.69 8.91 -9.11
N GLU A 156 -11.75 9.59 -9.55
CA GLU A 156 -12.82 10.14 -8.71
C GLU A 156 -13.59 9.05 -7.95
N LEU A 157 -13.94 7.93 -8.59
CA LEU A 157 -14.75 6.86 -7.98
C LEU A 157 -13.97 6.15 -6.88
N THR A 158 -12.73 5.73 -7.18
CA THR A 158 -11.81 5.14 -6.19
C THR A 158 -11.53 6.10 -5.02
N ALA A 159 -11.59 7.42 -5.24
CA ALA A 159 -11.43 8.41 -4.18
C ALA A 159 -12.69 8.56 -3.30
N GLU A 160 -13.90 8.48 -3.87
CA GLU A 160 -15.15 8.50 -3.10
C GLU A 160 -15.32 7.21 -2.30
N ASP A 161 -15.08 6.02 -2.88
CA ASP A 161 -15.09 4.73 -2.16
C ASP A 161 -14.06 4.72 -1.00
N LEU A 162 -12.85 5.25 -1.23
CA LEU A 162 -11.82 5.33 -0.19
C LEU A 162 -12.16 6.26 0.96
N ARG A 163 -12.94 7.32 0.73
CA ARG A 163 -13.38 8.21 1.82
C ARG A 163 -14.16 7.40 2.86
N ASP A 164 -15.07 6.56 2.39
CA ASP A 164 -15.98 5.79 3.23
C ASP A 164 -15.25 4.60 3.87
N ALA A 165 -14.40 3.90 3.10
CA ALA A 165 -13.55 2.83 3.64
C ALA A 165 -12.50 3.31 4.66
N LEU A 166 -12.11 4.61 4.63
CA LEU A 166 -11.25 5.22 5.65
C LEU A 166 -12.06 5.70 6.87
N GLU A 167 -13.29 6.20 6.67
CA GLU A 167 -14.20 6.57 7.76
C GLU A 167 -14.64 5.35 8.59
N ASP A 168 -15.07 4.26 7.95
CA ASP A 168 -15.39 2.98 8.61
C ASP A 168 -14.21 2.43 9.43
N ARG A 169 -12.98 2.67 8.97
CA ARG A 169 -11.76 2.08 9.54
C ARG A 169 -11.11 2.92 10.63
N TYR A 170 -11.19 4.24 10.54
CA TYR A 170 -10.45 5.16 11.40
C TYR A 170 -11.34 6.22 12.07
N GLY A 171 -12.65 6.19 11.85
CA GLY A 171 -13.60 7.22 12.28
C GLY A 171 -13.68 8.41 11.30
N PRO A 172 -14.61 9.35 11.54
CA PRO A 172 -14.86 10.47 10.63
C PRO A 172 -13.62 11.36 10.45
N PRO A 173 -13.29 11.77 9.22
CA PRO A 173 -12.17 12.67 8.95
C PRO A 173 -12.40 14.06 9.53
N ARG A 174 -11.32 14.74 9.93
CA ARG A 174 -11.35 16.19 10.07
C ARG A 174 -11.36 16.82 8.67
N HIS A 175 -12.43 17.52 8.33
CA HIS A 175 -12.46 18.39 7.15
C HIS A 175 -11.45 19.53 7.31
N ALA A 176 -10.50 19.65 6.38
CA ALA A 176 -9.53 20.74 6.37
C ALA A 176 -9.99 21.95 5.54
N THR A 177 -10.95 21.77 4.63
CA THR A 177 -11.53 22.84 3.78
C THR A 177 -12.44 23.77 4.60
N ARG A 178 -11.84 24.63 5.44
CA ARG A 178 -12.56 25.62 6.27
C ARG A 178 -13.35 26.65 5.46
N ASN A 179 -13.05 26.77 4.16
CA ASN A 179 -13.63 27.74 3.22
C ASN A 179 -14.56 27.06 2.20
N ALA A 180 -15.47 26.19 2.64
CA ALA A 180 -16.46 25.53 1.77
C ALA A 180 -17.41 26.50 1.01
N ALA A 181 -17.39 27.79 1.36
CA ALA A 181 -18.14 28.86 0.67
C ALA A 181 -17.43 29.45 -0.56
N ALA A 182 -16.19 29.04 -0.87
CA ALA A 182 -15.46 29.52 -2.05
C ALA A 182 -15.81 28.66 -3.30
N PRO A 183 -16.30 29.24 -4.41
CA PRO A 183 -16.60 28.49 -5.62
C PRO A 183 -15.38 27.71 -6.14
N GLY A 184 -15.53 26.41 -6.35
CA GLY A 184 -14.46 25.51 -6.79
C GLY A 184 -13.52 25.00 -5.70
N ALA A 185 -13.75 25.33 -4.41
CA ALA A 185 -12.99 24.75 -3.31
C ALA A 185 -13.31 23.24 -3.14
N MET A 186 -12.34 22.38 -3.48
CA MET A 186 -12.48 20.93 -3.34
C MET A 186 -12.39 20.47 -1.87
N PRO A 187 -13.06 19.37 -1.50
CA PRO A 187 -12.95 18.81 -0.15
C PRO A 187 -11.58 18.19 0.10
N MET A 188 -11.03 18.47 1.29
CA MET A 188 -9.85 17.83 1.85
C MET A 188 -10.24 17.14 3.16
N TYR A 189 -10.06 15.82 3.20
CA TYR A 189 -10.33 14.96 4.34
C TYR A 189 -9.01 14.55 5.00
N VAL A 190 -8.91 14.68 6.32
CA VAL A 190 -7.69 14.35 7.07
C VAL A 190 -8.00 13.47 8.27
N TRP A 191 -7.40 12.28 8.29
CA TRP A 191 -7.30 11.42 9.48
C TRP A 191 -5.91 11.62 10.09
N GLU A 192 -5.82 11.80 11.41
CA GLU A 192 -4.51 11.94 12.06
C GLU A 192 -4.45 11.29 13.44
N ASN A 193 -3.25 10.87 13.82
CA ASN A 193 -2.90 10.49 15.19
C ASN A 193 -1.61 11.22 15.62
N ALA A 194 -1.04 10.87 16.77
CA ALA A 194 0.15 11.53 17.30
C ALA A 194 1.34 11.52 16.33
N VAL A 195 1.54 10.42 15.60
CA VAL A 195 2.76 10.17 14.79
C VAL A 195 2.56 10.33 13.28
N SER A 196 1.34 10.24 12.77
CA SER A 196 1.07 10.14 11.33
C SER A 196 -0.27 10.74 10.91
N SER A 197 -0.47 10.88 9.61
CA SER A 197 -1.74 11.31 9.01
C SER A 197 -2.03 10.60 7.69
N ILE A 198 -3.31 10.51 7.34
CA ILE A 198 -3.82 10.19 6.01
C ILE A 198 -4.56 11.43 5.52
N THR A 199 -4.23 11.90 4.33
CA THR A 199 -4.88 13.03 3.66
C THR A 199 -5.47 12.54 2.34
N LEU A 200 -6.74 12.88 2.08
CA LEU A 200 -7.41 12.68 0.79
C LEU A 200 -7.89 14.04 0.27
N CYS A 201 -7.35 14.46 -0.87
CA CYS A 201 -7.68 15.71 -1.54
C CYS A 201 -8.31 15.42 -2.91
N PHE A 202 -9.45 16.03 -3.22
CA PHE A 202 -10.00 16.00 -4.58
C PHE A 202 -9.36 17.12 -5.41
N LEU A 203 -8.95 16.82 -6.65
CA LEU A 203 -8.32 17.79 -7.55
C LEU A 203 -9.36 18.63 -8.31
N PRO A 204 -9.14 19.95 -8.47
CA PRO A 204 -10.05 20.80 -9.23
C PRO A 204 -10.07 20.42 -10.71
N GLY A 205 -11.24 20.48 -11.34
CA GLY A 205 -11.44 20.16 -12.75
C GLY A 205 -11.56 18.66 -13.04
N SER A 206 -10.57 17.84 -12.66
CA SER A 206 -10.57 16.40 -12.93
C SER A 206 -11.25 15.55 -11.85
N ARG A 207 -11.47 16.09 -10.64
CA ARG A 207 -12.01 15.39 -9.45
C ARG A 207 -11.24 14.14 -8.97
N ASN A 208 -10.19 13.71 -9.68
CA ASN A 208 -9.23 12.71 -9.23
C ASN A 208 -8.77 12.94 -7.78
N GLY A 209 -8.64 11.86 -7.00
CA GLY A 209 -8.13 11.91 -5.64
C GLY A 209 -6.60 11.90 -5.57
N THR A 210 -6.01 12.73 -4.72
CA THR A 210 -4.66 12.55 -4.20
C THR A 210 -4.73 12.02 -2.78
N LEU A 211 -4.22 10.81 -2.57
CA LEU A 211 -4.18 10.10 -1.29
C LEU A 211 -2.74 10.06 -0.77
N THR A 212 -2.48 10.66 0.39
CA THR A 212 -1.14 10.72 1.00
C THR A 212 -1.16 10.18 2.43
N TYR A 213 -0.31 9.20 2.72
CA TYR A 213 0.05 8.75 4.07
C TYR A 213 1.38 9.39 4.46
N LEU A 214 1.48 10.01 5.64
CA LEU A 214 2.64 10.79 6.06
C LEU A 214 3.07 10.49 7.52
N LEU A 215 4.37 10.34 7.75
CA LEU A 215 4.99 10.18 9.07
C LEU A 215 5.54 11.52 9.56
N LYS A 216 4.86 12.12 10.55
CA LYS A 216 5.00 13.54 10.93
C LYS A 216 6.41 13.95 11.36
N GLY A 217 7.10 13.10 12.15
CA GLY A 217 8.45 13.40 12.64
C GLY A 217 9.49 13.49 11.51
N SER A 218 9.44 12.53 10.58
CA SER A 218 10.34 12.48 9.42
C SER A 218 10.08 13.61 8.42
N ASP A 219 8.80 13.96 8.21
CA ASP A 219 8.39 15.11 7.41
C ASP A 219 8.89 16.44 8.00
N ALA A 220 8.69 16.65 9.30
CA ALA A 220 9.19 17.82 10.01
C ALA A 220 10.73 17.92 9.94
N TRP A 221 11.43 16.80 10.08
CA TRP A 221 12.90 16.73 9.93
C TRP A 221 13.34 17.07 8.51
N MET A 222 12.73 16.49 7.48
CA MET A 222 13.02 16.83 6.07
C MET A 222 12.81 18.31 5.79
N LYS A 223 11.69 18.88 6.28
CA LYS A 223 11.39 20.32 6.15
C LYS A 223 12.41 21.19 6.90
N ALA A 224 12.95 20.74 8.03
CA ALA A 224 14.03 21.44 8.73
C ALA A 224 15.34 21.43 7.95
N VAL A 225 15.77 20.27 7.41
CA VAL A 225 17.00 20.16 6.62
C VAL A 225 16.92 20.98 5.32
N VAL A 226 15.80 20.93 4.60
CA VAL A 226 15.58 21.76 3.39
C VAL A 226 15.68 23.25 3.72
N ARG A 227 15.06 23.72 4.81
CA ARG A 227 15.15 25.12 5.27
C ARG A 227 16.57 25.52 5.67
N GLN A 228 17.29 24.65 6.38
CA GLN A 228 18.68 24.89 6.77
C GLN A 228 19.58 25.04 5.55
N TRP A 229 19.44 24.15 4.57
CA TRP A 229 20.22 24.20 3.33
C TRP A 229 19.91 25.46 2.50
N GLN A 230 18.62 25.83 2.38
CA GLN A 230 18.20 27.08 1.74
C GLN A 230 18.81 28.32 2.42
N ALA A 231 18.82 28.37 3.77
CA ALA A 231 19.43 29.47 4.52
C ALA A 231 20.96 29.51 4.43
N SER A 232 21.63 28.36 4.24
CA SER A 232 23.07 28.29 3.95
C SER A 232 23.42 28.69 2.51
N GLY A 233 22.51 28.46 1.55
CA GLY A 233 22.72 28.76 0.14
C GLY A 233 22.78 30.25 -0.21
N THR A 234 22.23 31.13 0.63
CA THR A 234 22.20 32.59 0.40
C THR A 234 23.51 33.33 0.77
N GLY A 235 24.63 32.62 0.94
CA GLY A 235 25.91 33.17 1.40
C GLY A 235 27.12 32.98 0.47
N ALA A 236 26.92 32.52 -0.77
CA ALA A 236 28.01 32.23 -1.71
C ALA A 236 27.70 32.75 -3.13
N GLY A 237 27.98 34.05 -3.35
CA GLY A 237 27.90 34.75 -4.64
C GLY A 237 28.73 36.01 -4.60
#